data_AF-A0A6C0DPG9-F1
#
_entry.id   AF-A0A6C0DPG9-F1
#
_cell.length_a   1.000
_cell.length_b   1.000
_cell.length_c   1.000
_cell.angle_alpha   90.00
_cell.angle_beta   90.00
_cell.angle_gamma   90.00
#
_symmetry.space_group_name_H-M   'P 1'
#
loop_
_entity.id
_entity.type
_entity.pdbx_description
1 polymer ?
#
loop_
_entity_poly.entity_id
_entity_poly.type
_entity_poly.pdbx_seq_one_letter_code
_entity_poly.pdbx_strand_id
1 'polypeptide(L)'
;MPLYFGFPVTCQEAFRLFSLDFEQVKCDIMQKHKLAENMYMDCYFVDYANNFFKGKDIEMRVFYTDKGQCIFGYKIENTSGFERKFLKVCDFTNILETLRTQFWHEITIINCEKNFDKITLEHMEDEPETVEGIEPYIVEFHH
;
A
#
# COMPACT_ATOMS: atom_id res chain seq x y z
N MET A 1 -9.38 -15.47 -2.96
CA MET A 1 -8.20 -14.65 -3.29
C MET A 1 -8.19 -13.44 -2.39
N PRO A 2 -7.03 -12.90 -1.99
CA PRO A 2 -6.98 -11.69 -1.19
C PRO A 2 -7.47 -10.49 -2.04
N LEU A 3 -8.31 -9.67 -1.45
CA LEU A 3 -8.70 -8.36 -1.99
C LEU A 3 -8.06 -7.29 -1.13
N TYR A 4 -7.64 -6.20 -1.77
CA TYR A 4 -7.06 -5.05 -1.12
C TYR A 4 -7.83 -3.80 -1.48
N PHE A 5 -7.81 -2.82 -0.59
CA PHE A 5 -8.30 -1.47 -0.82
C PHE A 5 -7.11 -0.52 -0.74
N GLY A 6 -6.76 0.17 -1.82
CA GLY A 6 -5.53 0.95 -1.87
C GLY A 6 -5.06 1.25 -3.28
N PHE A 7 -3.78 1.56 -3.41
CA PHE A 7 -3.16 1.80 -4.71
C PHE A 7 -2.03 0.80 -4.99
N PRO A 8 -2.02 0.21 -6.19
CA PRO A 8 -0.89 -0.55 -6.68
C PRO A 8 0.22 0.38 -7.17
N VAL A 9 1.40 0.35 -6.55
CA VAL A 9 2.52 1.24 -6.85
C VAL A 9 3.86 0.52 -6.65
N THR A 10 4.97 1.12 -7.06
CA THR A 10 6.30 0.64 -6.69
C THR A 10 6.64 0.99 -5.23
N CYS A 11 7.62 0.29 -4.62
CA CYS A 11 8.11 0.70 -3.28
C CYS A 11 8.60 2.15 -3.27
N GLN A 12 9.29 2.59 -4.32
CA GLN A 12 9.80 3.95 -4.40
C GLN A 12 8.67 4.99 -4.42
N GLU A 13 7.61 4.70 -5.18
CA GLU A 13 6.43 5.57 -5.23
C GLU A 13 5.69 5.59 -3.89
N ALA A 14 5.54 4.44 -3.21
CA ALA A 14 4.99 4.41 -1.86
C ALA A 14 5.81 5.31 -0.91
N PHE A 15 7.14 5.24 -0.96
CA PHE A 15 7.99 6.09 -0.13
C PHE A 15 7.82 7.59 -0.44
N ARG A 16 7.72 7.95 -1.73
CA ARG A 16 7.41 9.32 -2.15
C ARG A 16 6.08 9.79 -1.57
N LEU A 17 5.04 8.97 -1.67
CA LEU A 17 3.70 9.30 -1.18
C LEU A 17 3.70 9.58 0.33
N PHE A 18 4.52 8.86 1.10
CA PHE A 18 4.62 9.02 2.55
C PHE A 18 5.75 9.94 3.01
N SER A 19 6.34 10.72 2.11
CA SER A 19 7.47 11.63 2.39
C SER A 19 8.65 10.94 3.09
N LEU A 20 8.90 9.67 2.75
CA LEU A 20 10.04 8.90 3.24
C LEU A 20 11.20 9.01 2.25
N ASP A 21 12.38 9.32 2.74
CA ASP A 21 13.59 9.39 1.91
C ASP A 21 14.06 7.98 1.53
N PHE A 22 13.77 7.60 0.29
CA PHE A 22 14.08 6.27 -0.23
C PHE A 22 15.58 5.96 -0.22
N GLU A 23 16.44 6.91 -0.61
CA GLU A 23 17.89 6.68 -0.69
C GLU A 23 18.52 6.60 0.71
N GLN A 24 18.06 7.43 1.64
CA GLN A 24 18.50 7.35 3.04
C GLN A 24 18.10 6.00 3.65
N VAL A 25 16.85 5.57 3.48
CA VAL A 25 16.37 4.29 4.03
C VAL A 25 17.09 3.11 3.40
N LYS A 26 17.35 3.16 2.09
CA LYS A 26 18.17 2.16 1.39
C LYS A 26 19.55 2.03 2.02
N CYS A 27 20.24 3.17 2.25
CA CYS A 27 21.53 3.17 2.92
C CYS A 27 21.47 2.57 4.33
N ASP A 28 20.45 2.93 5.12
CA ASP A 28 20.26 2.42 6.48
C ASP A 28 20.02 0.91 6.50
N ILE A 29 19.19 0.40 5.59
CA ILE A 29 18.91 -1.03 5.43
C ILE A 29 20.19 -1.77 5.05
N MET A 30 20.91 -1.28 4.04
CA MET A 30 22.17 -1.90 3.59
C MET A 30 23.19 -2.00 4.72
N GLN A 31 23.35 -0.93 5.51
CA GLN A 31 24.27 -0.91 6.65
C GLN A 31 23.81 -1.86 7.76
N LYS A 32 22.55 -1.80 8.15
CA LYS A 32 21.97 -2.62 9.24
C LYS A 32 22.05 -4.12 8.94
N HIS A 33 21.78 -4.49 7.70
CA HIS A 33 21.73 -5.89 7.26
C HIS A 33 23.01 -6.37 6.58
N LYS A 34 24.04 -5.52 6.45
CA LYS A 34 25.32 -5.80 5.78
C LYS A 34 25.14 -6.33 4.35
N LEU A 35 24.22 -5.72 3.60
CA LEU A 35 23.87 -6.13 2.25
C LEU A 35 24.80 -5.45 1.22
N ALA A 36 25.05 -6.12 0.11
CA ALA A 36 25.71 -5.55 -1.07
C ALA A 36 24.68 -4.90 -2.01
N GLU A 37 25.11 -3.99 -2.91
CA GLU A 37 24.25 -3.18 -3.80
C GLU A 37 23.29 -3.98 -4.71
N ASN A 38 23.45 -5.31 -4.82
CA ASN A 38 22.68 -6.16 -5.72
C ASN A 38 21.83 -7.22 -5.00
N MET A 39 21.69 -7.10 -3.67
CA MET A 39 20.81 -8.00 -2.91
C MET A 39 19.36 -7.52 -2.97
N TYR A 40 18.44 -8.48 -2.98
CA TYR A 40 17.01 -8.22 -2.92
C TYR A 40 16.66 -7.53 -1.60
N MET A 41 16.09 -6.32 -1.66
CA MET A 41 15.84 -5.45 -0.50
C MET A 41 14.36 -5.14 -0.25
N ASP A 42 13.45 -5.53 -1.15
CA ASP A 42 12.05 -5.09 -1.14
C ASP A 42 11.32 -5.43 0.17
N CYS A 43 11.59 -6.62 0.73
CA CYS A 43 11.00 -7.00 2.02
C CYS A 43 11.40 -6.06 3.16
N TYR A 44 12.63 -5.55 3.16
CA TYR A 44 13.10 -4.61 4.18
C TYR A 44 12.50 -3.21 4.01
N PHE A 45 12.26 -2.77 2.78
CA PHE A 45 11.56 -1.51 2.52
C PHE A 45 10.10 -1.58 2.99
N VAL A 46 9.43 -2.70 2.71
CA VAL A 46 8.06 -2.96 3.18
C VAL A 46 7.99 -3.00 4.70
N ASP A 47 8.92 -3.70 5.35
CA ASP A 47 9.02 -3.73 6.81
C ASP A 47 9.28 -2.33 7.39
N TYR A 48 10.12 -1.53 6.75
CA TYR A 48 10.40 -0.16 7.17
C TYR A 48 9.13 0.70 7.12
N ALA A 49 8.43 0.71 5.99
CA ALA A 49 7.19 1.47 5.82
C ALA A 49 6.10 1.02 6.82
N ASN A 50 5.93 -0.29 7.01
CA ASN A 50 4.96 -0.82 7.98
C ASN A 50 5.31 -0.46 9.43
N ASN A 51 6.59 -0.42 9.79
CA ASN A 51 7.03 0.04 11.10
C ASN A 51 6.80 1.55 11.28
N PHE A 52 6.99 2.35 10.23
CA PHE A 52 6.64 3.78 10.25
C PHE A 52 5.15 3.98 10.55
N PHE A 53 4.25 3.27 9.86
CA PHE A 53 2.80 3.35 10.13
C PHE A 53 2.45 2.89 11.54
N LYS A 54 3.03 1.77 11.99
CA LYS A 54 2.82 1.29 13.36
C LYS A 54 3.28 2.31 14.41
N GLY A 55 4.38 3.01 14.18
CA GLY A 55 4.86 4.08 15.05
C GLY A 55 3.95 5.31 15.10
N LYS A 56 3.02 5.43 14.14
CA LYS A 56 2.00 6.48 14.05
C LYS A 56 0.60 6.02 14.47
N ASP A 57 0.47 4.78 14.97
CA ASP A 57 -0.81 4.15 15.30
C ASP A 57 -1.78 4.07 14.10
N ILE A 58 -1.23 3.75 12.93
CA ILE A 58 -1.95 3.66 11.65
C ILE A 58 -2.16 2.19 11.27
N GLU A 59 -3.37 1.86 10.83
CA GLU A 59 -3.71 0.51 10.39
C GLU A 59 -3.23 0.20 8.97
N MET A 60 -3.14 1.21 8.11
CA MET A 60 -2.60 1.08 6.75
C MET A 60 -1.26 0.33 6.73
N ARG A 61 -1.08 -0.47 5.67
CA ARG A 61 0.12 -1.27 5.42
C ARG A 61 0.54 -1.19 3.96
N VAL A 62 1.81 -1.50 3.73
CA VAL A 62 2.33 -1.90 2.41
C VAL A 62 2.35 -3.43 2.36
N PHE A 63 1.73 -3.98 1.33
CA PHE A 63 1.71 -5.39 1.01
C PHE A 63 2.59 -5.62 -0.21
N TYR A 64 3.61 -6.46 -0.06
CA TYR A 64 4.46 -6.85 -1.18
C TYR A 64 3.73 -7.84 -2.09
N THR A 65 3.90 -7.66 -3.40
CA THR A 65 3.47 -8.64 -4.40
C THR A 65 4.68 -9.23 -5.10
N ASP A 66 4.58 -10.48 -5.55
CA ASP A 66 5.69 -11.23 -6.16
C ASP A 66 6.22 -10.68 -7.50
N LYS A 67 5.56 -9.65 -8.07
CA LYS A 67 5.94 -9.02 -9.33
C LYS A 67 6.56 -7.62 -9.18
N GLY A 68 7.08 -7.27 -7.99
CA GLY A 68 7.72 -5.97 -7.76
C GLY A 68 6.75 -4.79 -7.56
N GLN A 69 5.45 -5.04 -7.73
CA GLN A 69 4.38 -4.14 -7.31
C GLN A 69 4.17 -4.26 -5.80
N CYS A 70 3.81 -3.17 -5.15
CA CYS A 70 3.30 -3.14 -3.78
C CYS A 70 1.88 -2.58 -3.79
N ILE A 71 1.05 -3.07 -2.90
CA ILE A 71 -0.25 -2.46 -2.64
C ILE A 71 -0.13 -1.76 -1.30
N PHE A 72 -0.30 -0.45 -1.27
CA PHE A 72 -0.44 0.25 -0.01
C PHE A 72 -1.91 0.55 0.26
N GLY A 73 -2.35 0.33 1.49
CA GLY A 73 -3.75 0.46 1.88
C GLY A 73 -4.13 -0.57 2.93
N TYR A 74 -5.30 -1.17 2.76
CA TYR A 74 -5.84 -2.19 3.64
C TYR A 74 -6.03 -3.51 2.91
N LYS A 75 -5.79 -4.60 3.62
CA LYS A 75 -6.24 -5.92 3.17
C LYS A 75 -7.68 -6.08 3.61
N ILE A 76 -8.57 -6.39 2.66
CA ILE A 76 -9.97 -6.68 2.94
C ILE A 76 -10.03 -8.12 3.45
N GLU A 77 -9.73 -8.29 4.75
CA GLU A 77 -9.90 -9.58 5.41
C GLU A 77 -11.40 -9.88 5.59
N ASN A 78 -11.79 -11.15 5.42
CA ASN A 78 -13.17 -11.66 5.55
C ASN A 78 -14.13 -11.56 4.34
N THR A 79 -13.66 -11.65 3.09
CA THR A 79 -14.58 -12.14 2.03
C THR A 79 -15.03 -13.59 2.25
N SER A 80 -14.36 -14.34 3.13
CA SER A 80 -14.63 -15.73 3.48
C SER A 80 -15.10 -15.97 4.92
N GLY A 81 -15.01 -14.97 5.82
CA GLY A 81 -15.33 -15.10 7.25
C GLY A 81 -16.76 -14.70 7.65
N PHE A 82 -17.52 -14.08 6.75
CA PHE A 82 -18.92 -13.72 6.99
C PHE A 82 -19.82 -14.73 6.28
N GLU A 83 -20.60 -15.47 7.07
CA GLU A 83 -21.62 -16.45 6.68
C GLU A 83 -21.57 -16.95 5.21
N ARG A 84 -20.87 -18.06 4.96
CA ARG A 84 -21.12 -18.94 3.80
C ARG A 84 -21.09 -18.25 2.42
N LYS A 85 -19.99 -17.59 2.05
CA LYS A 85 -19.64 -17.21 0.66
C LYS A 85 -20.51 -16.12 0.00
N PHE A 86 -21.41 -15.45 0.72
CA PHE A 86 -22.23 -14.38 0.16
C PHE A 86 -22.17 -13.13 1.03
N LEU A 87 -21.90 -11.99 0.39
CA LEU A 87 -21.91 -10.67 1.01
C LEU A 87 -23.05 -9.86 0.42
N LYS A 88 -23.89 -9.25 1.25
CA LYS A 88 -24.92 -8.33 0.74
C LYS A 88 -24.23 -7.10 0.16
N VAL A 89 -24.77 -6.59 -0.93
CA VAL A 89 -24.24 -5.38 -1.59
C VAL A 89 -24.13 -4.21 -0.62
N CYS A 90 -25.15 -4.00 0.24
CA CYS A 90 -25.13 -2.94 1.25
C CYS A 90 -23.96 -3.06 2.23
N ASP A 91 -23.65 -4.27 2.68
CA ASP A 91 -22.58 -4.51 3.64
C ASP A 91 -21.21 -4.27 2.98
N PHE A 92 -21.06 -4.68 1.72
CA PHE A 92 -19.86 -4.39 0.94
C PHE A 92 -19.66 -2.88 0.74
N THR A 93 -20.70 -2.16 0.35
CA THR A 93 -20.63 -0.69 0.18
C THR A 93 -20.27 0.00 1.50
N ASN A 94 -20.84 -0.44 2.63
CA ASN A 94 -20.50 0.11 3.95
C ASN A 94 -19.04 -0.14 4.33
N ILE A 95 -18.50 -1.31 4.01
CA ILE A 95 -17.08 -1.63 4.20
C ILE A 95 -16.22 -0.67 3.36
N LEU A 96 -16.52 -0.51 2.08
CA LEU A 96 -15.75 0.39 1.19
C LEU A 96 -15.79 1.84 1.65
N GLU A 97 -16.93 2.33 2.10
CA GLU A 97 -17.06 3.70 2.62
C GLU A 97 -16.24 3.90 3.91
N THR A 98 -16.23 2.88 4.77
CA THR A 98 -15.43 2.88 6.00
C THR A 98 -13.93 2.90 5.66
N LEU A 99 -13.50 2.03 4.75
CA LEU A 99 -12.11 1.96 4.31
C LEU A 99 -11.66 3.26 3.63
N ARG A 100 -12.49 3.86 2.79
CA ARG A 100 -12.21 5.16 2.16
C ARG A 100 -12.04 6.26 3.20
N THR A 101 -12.96 6.35 4.14
CA THR A 101 -12.91 7.35 5.22
C THR A 101 -11.66 7.17 6.07
N GLN A 102 -11.37 5.94 6.47
CA GLN A 102 -10.20 5.60 7.27
C GLN A 102 -8.89 5.89 6.51
N PHE A 103 -8.83 5.55 5.22
CA PHE A 103 -7.69 5.82 4.36
C PHE A 103 -7.29 7.30 4.43
N TRP A 104 -8.22 8.19 4.08
CA TRP A 104 -7.93 9.61 4.04
C TRP A 104 -7.67 10.20 5.43
N HIS A 105 -8.33 9.68 6.46
CA HIS A 105 -8.02 10.06 7.84
C HIS A 105 -6.58 9.74 8.22
N GLU A 106 -6.10 8.54 7.90
CA GLU A 106 -4.73 8.10 8.19
C GLU A 106 -3.69 8.88 7.34
N ILE A 107 -4.00 9.22 6.08
CA ILE A 107 -3.17 10.12 5.26
C ILE A 107 -3.05 11.51 5.91
N THR A 108 -4.13 12.03 6.50
CA THR A 108 -4.09 13.29 7.24
C THR A 108 -3.26 13.22 8.52
N ILE A 109 -3.29 12.10 9.25
CA ILE A 109 -2.43 11.90 10.45
C ILE A 109 -0.94 12.04 10.10
N ILE A 110 -0.53 11.56 8.93
CA ILE A 110 0.86 11.66 8.44
C ILE A 110 1.14 12.91 7.61
N ASN A 111 0.14 13.78 7.40
CA ASN A 111 0.25 15.06 6.70
C ASN A 111 0.89 14.90 5.30
N CYS A 112 0.40 13.94 4.53
CA CYS A 112 0.92 13.60 3.20
C CYS A 112 -0.09 13.81 2.07
N GLU A 113 -1.26 14.42 2.31
CA GLU A 113 -2.37 14.51 1.36
C GLU A 113 -1.94 15.03 -0.02
N LYS A 114 -1.11 16.07 -0.05
CA LYS A 114 -0.64 16.70 -1.30
C LYS A 114 0.19 15.76 -2.18
N ASN A 115 0.80 14.73 -1.61
CA ASN A 115 1.59 13.79 -2.39
C ASN A 115 0.71 12.90 -3.27
N PHE A 116 -0.58 12.80 -2.95
CA PHE A 116 -1.60 12.01 -3.63
C PHE A 116 -2.31 12.78 -4.76
N ASP A 117 -2.00 14.06 -4.96
CA ASP A 117 -2.52 14.83 -6.11
C ASP A 117 -2.18 14.15 -7.44
N LYS A 118 -1.05 13.44 -7.47
CA LYS A 118 -0.54 12.68 -8.61
C LYS A 118 0.10 11.39 -8.13
N ILE A 119 -0.30 10.25 -8.70
CA ILE A 119 0.16 8.92 -8.30
C ILE A 119 0.55 8.12 -9.55
N THR A 120 1.68 7.43 -9.50
CA THR A 120 2.07 6.46 -10.55
C THR A 120 1.62 5.07 -10.12
N LEU A 121 0.60 4.57 -10.79
CA LEU A 121 0.08 3.23 -10.61
C LEU A 121 0.98 2.24 -11.36
N GLU A 122 1.36 1.18 -10.67
CA GLU A 122 2.07 0.06 -11.28
C GLU A 122 1.05 -0.94 -11.82
N HIS A 123 1.21 -1.36 -13.07
CA HIS A 123 0.39 -2.41 -13.68
C HIS A 123 1.22 -3.70 -13.78
N MET A 124 0.61 -4.86 -13.56
CA MET A 124 1.36 -6.14 -13.58
C MET A 124 1.80 -6.56 -14.99
N GLU A 125 1.05 -6.16 -16.02
CA GLU A 125 1.24 -6.62 -17.40
C GLU A 125 1.36 -5.46 -18.40
N ASP A 126 1.20 -4.22 -17.93
CA ASP A 126 1.18 -3.00 -18.74
C ASP A 126 2.20 -1.97 -18.22
N GLU A 127 2.45 -0.93 -19.00
CA GLU A 127 3.32 0.18 -18.57
C GLU A 127 2.69 0.95 -17.40
N PRO A 128 3.50 1.44 -16.43
CA PRO A 128 3.00 2.25 -15.33
C PRO A 128 2.24 3.49 -15.82
N GLU A 129 1.17 3.86 -15.11
CA GLU A 129 0.29 4.96 -15.48
C GLU A 129 0.29 6.02 -14.39
N THR A 130 0.52 7.29 -14.75
CA THR A 130 0.39 8.40 -13.80
C THR A 130 -1.00 9.05 -13.88
N VAL A 131 -1.72 9.04 -12.77
CA VAL A 131 -3.09 9.55 -12.63
C VAL A 131 -3.15 10.74 -11.66
N GLU A 132 -4.16 11.60 -11.81
CA GLU A 132 -4.38 12.79 -10.99
C GLU A 132 -5.74 12.75 -10.28
N GLY A 133 -5.80 13.18 -9.02
CA GLY A 133 -7.06 13.35 -8.26
C GLY A 133 -7.86 12.06 -8.04
N ILE A 134 -7.18 10.94 -7.84
CA ILE A 134 -7.80 9.62 -7.84
C ILE A 134 -8.14 9.09 -6.43
N GLU A 135 -9.22 8.32 -6.33
CA GLU A 135 -9.61 7.57 -5.14
C GLU A 135 -8.93 6.19 -5.10
N PRO A 136 -8.75 5.58 -3.91
CA PRO A 136 -8.19 4.23 -3.80
C PRO A 136 -9.05 3.18 -4.51
N TYR A 137 -8.38 2.13 -5.02
CA TYR A 137 -8.99 1.07 -5.79
C TYR A 137 -9.25 -0.18 -4.95
N ILE A 138 -10.15 -1.03 -5.45
CA ILE A 138 -10.21 -2.44 -5.04
C ILE A 138 -9.27 -3.22 -5.94
N VAL A 139 -8.23 -3.79 -5.37
CA VAL A 139 -7.20 -4.54 -6.10
C VAL A 139 -7.35 -6.02 -5.78
N GLU A 140 -7.59 -6.82 -6.81
CA GLU A 140 -7.54 -8.28 -6.73
C GLU A 140 -6.16 -8.76 -7.14
N PHE A 141 -5.55 -9.63 -6.33
CA PHE A 141 -4.22 -10.18 -6.61
C PHE A 141 -4.28 -11.70 -6.80
N HIS A 142 -3.79 -12.16 -7.95
CA HIS A 142 -3.55 -13.57 -8.25
C HIS A 142 -2.07 -13.88 -8.01
N HIS A 143 -1.79 -14.81 -7.08
CA HIS A 143 -0.49 -15.50 -6.99
C HIS A 143 -0.23 -16.35 -8.24
#